data_AF-A0A7W9THZ2-F1
#
_entry.id   AF-A0A7W9THZ2-F1
#
_cell.length_a   1.000
_cell.length_b   1.000
_cell.length_c   1.000
_cell.angle_alpha   90.00
_cell.angle_beta   90.00
_cell.angle_gamma   90.00
#
_symmetry.space_group_name_H-M   'P 1'
#
loop_
_entity.id
_entity.type
_entity.pdbx_description
1 polymer ?
#
loop_
_entity_poly.entity_id
_entity_poly.type
_entity_poly.pdbx_seq_one_letter_code
_entity_poly.pdbx_strand_id
1 'polypeptide(L)'
;MSLRGVDLAEIPEETARVARAVFPKGCLAMRIRDVLGPVFADADFEELFPARGRPVISPARLALVSVLQFAEGLTDRQAAHAVRSRLDWKYALSLELTDTGFDFSVLSEFRARLVEADADRALFDAVVTAAGEAGLVKAGKRQRTDATHVLAATRDLNRLEFVVETLRAALNEVAEAAGD
;
A
#
# COMPACT_ATOMS: atom_id res chain seq x y z
N MET A 1 29.50 5.03 -1.70
CA MET A 1 29.31 3.94 -2.68
C MET A 1 27.92 4.12 -3.27
N SER A 2 27.87 4.12 -4.60
CA SER A 2 26.72 4.42 -5.47
C SER A 2 25.44 3.68 -5.10
N LEU A 3 24.34 4.44 -4.96
CA LEU A 3 22.97 3.95 -5.01
C LEU A 3 22.75 3.31 -6.38
N ARG A 4 22.89 1.99 -6.47
CA ARG A 4 22.25 1.26 -7.57
C ARG A 4 20.77 1.21 -7.18
N GLY A 5 19.99 2.11 -7.76
CA GLY A 5 18.54 2.03 -7.75
C GLY A 5 18.18 0.62 -8.16
N VAL A 6 17.60 -0.14 -7.25
CA VAL A 6 17.03 -1.44 -7.61
C VAL A 6 15.62 -1.09 -8.06
N ASP A 7 15.49 -0.77 -9.36
CA ASP A 7 14.24 -1.03 -10.07
C ASP A 7 13.76 -2.41 -9.61
N LEU A 8 12.48 -2.58 -9.24
CA LEU A 8 11.94 -3.88 -8.82
C LEU A 8 12.47 -4.94 -9.78
N ALA A 9 13.42 -5.75 -9.29
CA ALA A 9 14.26 -6.61 -10.12
C ALA A 9 13.41 -7.53 -10.99
N GLU A 10 14.01 -8.10 -12.03
CA GLU A 10 13.33 -9.13 -12.82
C GLU A 10 12.73 -10.20 -11.89
N ILE A 11 11.52 -10.63 -12.21
CA ILE A 11 10.80 -11.62 -11.39
C ILE A 11 11.62 -12.92 -11.44
N PRO A 12 12.01 -13.52 -10.30
CA PRO A 12 12.76 -14.76 -10.30
C PRO A 12 12.06 -15.84 -11.13
N GLU A 13 12.83 -16.54 -11.98
CA GLU A 13 12.28 -17.46 -12.99
C GLU A 13 11.37 -18.53 -12.37
N GLU A 14 11.77 -19.08 -11.22
CA GLU A 14 10.98 -20.08 -10.51
C GLU A 14 9.66 -19.48 -9.99
N THR A 15 9.68 -18.30 -9.38
CA THR A 15 8.48 -17.58 -8.94
C THR A 15 7.54 -17.32 -10.12
N ALA A 16 8.07 -16.84 -11.26
CA ALA A 16 7.29 -16.58 -12.46
C ALA A 16 6.64 -17.85 -13.03
N ARG A 17 7.41 -18.94 -13.13
CA ARG A 17 6.94 -20.24 -13.63
C ARG A 17 5.79 -20.78 -12.78
N VAL A 18 5.96 -20.81 -11.46
CA VAL A 18 4.94 -21.38 -10.56
C VAL A 18 3.72 -20.45 -10.49
N ALA A 19 3.90 -19.14 -10.42
CA ALA A 19 2.80 -18.18 -10.38
C ALA A 19 1.90 -18.27 -11.61
N ARG A 20 2.49 -18.33 -12.82
CA ARG A 20 1.72 -18.47 -14.07
C ARG A 20 0.99 -19.82 -14.18
N ALA A 21 1.56 -20.88 -13.60
CA ALA A 21 0.91 -22.18 -13.56
C ALA A 21 -0.31 -22.20 -12.60
N VAL A 22 -0.21 -21.53 -11.44
CA VAL A 22 -1.30 -21.45 -10.46
C VAL A 22 -2.38 -20.45 -10.88
N PHE A 23 -1.99 -19.35 -11.53
CA PHE A 23 -2.88 -18.28 -12.00
C PHE A 23 -2.82 -18.15 -13.52
N PRO A 24 -3.36 -19.11 -14.30
CA PRO A 24 -3.28 -19.09 -15.76
C PRO A 24 -3.99 -17.90 -16.41
N LYS A 25 -4.95 -17.29 -15.70
CA LYS A 25 -5.66 -16.06 -16.11
C LYS A 25 -5.10 -14.79 -15.44
N GLY A 26 -4.03 -14.93 -14.65
CA GLY A 26 -3.54 -13.90 -13.74
C GLY A 26 -4.49 -13.61 -12.57
N CYS A 27 -4.08 -12.68 -11.72
CA CYS A 27 -4.87 -12.13 -10.62
C CYS A 27 -4.61 -10.61 -10.50
N LEU A 28 -5.15 -9.94 -9.49
CA LEU A 28 -4.95 -8.50 -9.32
C LEU A 28 -3.46 -8.14 -9.15
N ALA A 29 -2.77 -8.76 -8.19
CA ALA A 29 -1.36 -8.47 -7.90
C ALA A 29 -0.45 -8.72 -9.11
N MET A 30 -0.66 -9.84 -9.83
CA MET A 30 0.07 -10.12 -11.07
C MET A 30 -0.20 -9.09 -12.17
N ARG A 31 -1.47 -8.69 -12.36
CA ARG A 31 -1.82 -7.67 -13.36
C ARG A 31 -1.24 -6.30 -13.02
N ILE A 32 -1.21 -5.92 -11.74
CA ILE A 32 -0.54 -4.68 -11.30
C ILE A 32 0.93 -4.72 -11.75
N ARG A 33 1.63 -5.82 -11.49
CA ARG A 33 3.03 -5.98 -11.91
C ARG A 33 3.20 -6.02 -13.44
N ASP A 34 2.38 -6.78 -14.15
CA ASP A 34 2.53 -6.99 -15.59
C ASP A 34 2.09 -5.78 -16.42
N VAL A 35 1.12 -4.99 -15.95
CA VAL A 35 0.53 -3.85 -16.67
C VAL A 35 1.14 -2.53 -16.24
N LEU A 36 1.31 -2.29 -14.93
CA LEU A 36 1.88 -1.03 -14.42
C LEU A 36 3.40 -1.08 -14.31
N GLY A 37 4.01 -2.27 -14.37
CA GLY A 37 5.45 -2.42 -14.26
C GLY A 37 5.97 -2.06 -12.85
N PRO A 38 7.27 -1.72 -12.74
CA PRO A 38 7.84 -1.19 -11.50
C PRO A 38 7.35 0.26 -11.28
N VAL A 39 6.25 0.43 -10.54
CA VAL A 39 5.66 1.75 -10.27
C VAL A 39 6.54 2.63 -9.36
N PHE A 40 7.38 2.00 -8.54
CA PHE A 40 8.18 2.67 -7.53
C PHE A 40 9.65 2.26 -7.64
N ALA A 41 10.54 3.20 -7.40
CA ALA A 41 11.97 2.98 -7.25
C ALA A 41 12.41 3.31 -5.81
N ASP A 42 13.45 2.64 -5.31
CA ASP A 42 14.00 2.93 -3.98
C ASP A 42 14.46 4.40 -3.87
N ALA A 43 14.88 4.98 -5.00
CA ALA A 43 15.31 6.38 -5.12
C ALA A 43 14.20 7.38 -4.74
N ASP A 44 12.94 7.02 -4.99
CA ASP A 44 11.77 7.88 -4.70
C ASP A 44 11.58 8.11 -3.20
N PHE A 45 12.21 7.27 -2.36
CA PHE A 45 12.05 7.29 -0.90
C PHE A 45 13.35 7.59 -0.17
N GLU A 46 14.44 7.96 -0.86
CA GLU A 46 15.75 8.17 -0.23
C GLU A 46 15.71 9.20 0.91
N GLU A 47 14.92 10.26 0.76
CA GLU A 47 14.79 11.32 1.76
C GLU A 47 14.06 10.85 3.04
N LEU A 48 13.30 9.74 2.98
CA LEU A 48 12.58 9.19 4.12
C LEU A 48 13.46 8.33 5.05
N PHE A 49 14.66 7.99 4.61
CA PHE A 49 15.56 7.09 5.33
C PHE A 49 16.89 7.79 5.63
N PRO A 50 17.48 7.58 6.82
CA PRO A 50 18.78 8.15 7.12
C PRO A 50 19.84 7.63 6.14
N ALA A 51 20.76 8.51 5.73
CA ALA A 51 21.86 8.17 4.82
C ALA A 51 22.79 7.05 5.33
N ARG A 52 22.73 6.71 6.63
CA ARG A 52 23.42 5.58 7.25
C ARG A 52 22.41 4.53 7.70
N GLY A 53 22.61 3.30 7.20
CA GLY A 53 21.75 2.15 7.45
C GLY A 53 20.74 1.98 6.32
N ARG A 54 21.11 1.19 5.29
CA ARG A 54 20.14 0.83 4.25
C ARG A 54 18.99 0.07 4.91
N PRO A 55 17.72 0.39 4.60
CA PRO A 55 16.62 -0.39 5.12
C PRO A 55 16.80 -1.86 4.70
N VAL A 56 16.51 -2.78 5.62
CA VAL A 56 16.61 -4.24 5.38
C VAL A 56 15.70 -4.65 4.22
N ILE A 57 14.64 -3.88 3.97
CA ILE A 57 13.65 -4.10 2.92
C ILE A 57 13.59 -2.85 2.04
N SER A 58 13.47 -3.07 0.72
CA SER A 58 13.29 -2.00 -0.26
C SER A 58 12.04 -1.16 0.06
N PRO A 59 12.17 0.18 0.20
CA PRO A 59 11.04 1.09 0.33
C PRO A 59 10.05 0.99 -0.83
N ALA A 60 10.52 0.80 -2.06
CA ALA A 60 9.66 0.59 -3.23
C ALA A 60 8.76 -0.66 -3.08
N ARG A 61 9.29 -1.75 -2.52
CA ARG A 61 8.48 -2.93 -2.18
C ARG A 61 7.45 -2.61 -1.09
N LEU A 62 7.81 -1.84 -0.06
CA LEU A 62 6.87 -1.45 1.00
C LEU A 62 5.75 -0.54 0.47
N ALA A 63 6.06 0.32 -0.49
CA ALA A 63 5.07 1.13 -1.20
C ALA A 63 4.09 0.24 -1.98
N LEU A 64 4.59 -0.72 -2.77
CA LEU A 64 3.74 -1.66 -3.51
C LEU A 64 2.91 -2.56 -2.57
N VAL A 65 3.49 -3.01 -1.45
CA VAL A 65 2.73 -3.74 -0.42
C VAL A 65 1.60 -2.88 0.15
N SER A 66 1.85 -1.59 0.42
CA SER A 66 0.82 -0.67 0.93
C SER A 66 -0.34 -0.51 -0.07
N VAL A 67 -0.04 -0.45 -1.37
CA VAL A 67 -1.06 -0.40 -2.43
C VAL A 67 -1.89 -1.68 -2.48
N LEU A 68 -1.24 -2.85 -2.48
CA LEU A 68 -1.94 -4.15 -2.50
C LEU A 68 -2.75 -4.38 -1.21
N GLN A 69 -2.19 -3.97 -0.07
CA GLN A 69 -2.85 -4.01 1.23
C GLN A 69 -4.15 -3.21 1.19
N PHE A 70 -4.11 -1.98 0.68
CA PHE A 70 -5.30 -1.13 0.54
C PHE A 70 -6.31 -1.74 -0.45
N ALA A 71 -5.84 -2.15 -1.63
CA ALA A 71 -6.70 -2.69 -2.69
C ALA A 71 -7.43 -3.99 -2.28
N GLU A 72 -6.82 -4.79 -1.41
CA GLU A 72 -7.39 -6.04 -0.90
C GLU A 72 -8.02 -5.91 0.50
N GLY A 73 -8.00 -4.72 1.12
CA GLY A 73 -8.60 -4.48 2.44
C GLY A 73 -7.93 -5.24 3.59
N LEU A 74 -6.60 -5.41 3.54
CA LEU A 74 -5.85 -6.23 4.49
C LEU A 74 -5.33 -5.42 5.70
N THR A 75 -5.36 -6.03 6.89
CA THR A 75 -4.61 -5.51 8.05
C THR A 75 -3.10 -5.68 7.84
N ASP A 76 -2.27 -4.94 8.58
CA ASP A 76 -0.79 -5.05 8.47
C ASP A 76 -0.29 -6.48 8.69
N ARG A 77 -0.89 -7.21 9.64
CA ARG A 77 -0.56 -8.61 9.91
C ARG A 77 -0.93 -9.52 8.74
N GLN A 78 -2.08 -9.28 8.13
CA GLN A 78 -2.51 -10.03 6.94
C GLN A 78 -1.65 -9.71 5.72
N ALA A 79 -1.27 -8.45 5.52
CA ALA A 79 -0.38 -8.04 4.44
C ALA A 79 1.01 -8.66 4.59
N ALA A 80 1.62 -8.58 5.78
CA ALA A 80 2.89 -9.25 6.06
C ALA A 80 2.82 -10.77 5.87
N HIS A 81 1.71 -11.39 6.31
CA HIS A 81 1.47 -12.81 6.05
C HIS A 81 1.32 -13.10 4.55
N ALA A 82 0.62 -12.25 3.79
CA ALA A 82 0.44 -12.38 2.35
C ALA A 82 1.78 -12.32 1.60
N VAL A 83 2.68 -11.39 1.96
CA VAL A 83 4.05 -11.34 1.42
C VAL A 83 4.76 -12.68 1.59
N ARG A 84 4.64 -13.29 2.78
CA ARG A 84 5.28 -14.57 3.10
C ARG A 84 4.64 -15.76 2.39
N SER A 85 3.32 -15.84 2.35
CA SER A 85 2.60 -17.08 2.01
C SER A 85 1.98 -17.11 0.63
N ARG A 86 1.73 -15.94 0.01
CA ARG A 86 0.98 -15.87 -1.25
C ARG A 86 1.89 -15.69 -2.45
N LEU A 87 1.70 -16.59 -3.42
CA LEU A 87 2.49 -16.66 -4.63
C LEU A 87 2.30 -15.47 -5.57
N ASP A 88 1.08 -14.94 -5.66
CA ASP A 88 0.77 -13.74 -6.44
C ASP A 88 1.46 -12.49 -5.90
N TRP A 89 1.55 -12.35 -4.58
CA TRP A 89 2.29 -11.28 -3.92
C TRP A 89 3.80 -11.40 -4.13
N LYS A 90 4.36 -12.61 -4.01
CA LYS A 90 5.79 -12.86 -4.34
C LYS A 90 6.12 -12.54 -5.79
N TYR A 91 5.21 -12.87 -6.72
CA TYR A 91 5.34 -12.47 -8.13
C TYR A 91 5.35 -10.95 -8.29
N ALA A 92 4.37 -10.26 -7.70
CA ALA A 92 4.25 -8.81 -7.83
C ALA A 92 5.45 -8.05 -7.25
N LEU A 93 5.99 -8.54 -6.13
CA LEU A 93 7.10 -7.93 -5.39
C LEU A 93 8.49 -8.39 -5.89
N SER A 94 8.53 -9.27 -6.90
CA SER A 94 9.76 -9.88 -7.43
C SER A 94 10.60 -10.54 -6.31
N LEU A 95 9.95 -11.42 -5.55
CA LEU A 95 10.54 -12.17 -4.44
C LEU A 95 10.74 -13.64 -4.81
N GLU A 96 11.72 -14.26 -4.18
CA GLU A 96 11.91 -15.71 -4.25
C GLU A 96 10.78 -16.45 -3.50
N LEU A 97 10.53 -17.70 -3.88
CA LEU A 97 9.56 -18.56 -3.21
C LEU A 97 9.91 -18.78 -1.73
N THR A 98 11.20 -18.82 -1.42
CA THR A 98 11.78 -19.00 -0.08
C THR A 98 11.78 -17.74 0.78
N ASP A 99 11.50 -16.57 0.20
CA ASP A 99 11.51 -15.30 0.94
C ASP A 99 10.55 -15.33 2.14
N THR A 100 11.04 -14.95 3.32
CA THR A 100 10.28 -15.05 4.57
C THR A 100 9.41 -13.84 4.87
N GLY A 101 9.45 -12.81 4.02
CA GLY A 101 8.80 -11.53 4.24
C GLY A 101 9.43 -10.74 5.40
N PHE A 102 8.60 -9.98 6.10
CA PHE A 102 9.02 -9.08 7.16
C PHE A 102 8.00 -9.03 8.31
N ASP A 103 8.39 -8.41 9.42
CA ASP A 103 7.46 -8.18 10.53
C ASP A 103 6.46 -7.06 10.19
N PHE A 104 5.18 -7.26 10.52
CA PHE A 104 4.08 -6.35 10.19
C PHE A 104 4.30 -4.90 10.67
N SER A 105 5.07 -4.68 11.74
CA SER A 105 5.41 -3.35 12.27
C SER A 105 6.13 -2.45 11.25
N VAL A 106 6.87 -3.05 10.32
CA VAL A 106 7.59 -2.32 9.25
C VAL A 106 6.63 -1.49 8.39
N LEU A 107 5.40 -1.98 8.15
CA LEU A 107 4.41 -1.23 7.36
C LEU A 107 3.91 0.00 8.09
N SER A 108 3.64 -0.11 9.39
CA SER A 108 3.24 1.04 10.20
C SER A 108 4.35 2.08 10.30
N GLU A 109 5.61 1.67 10.46
CA GLU A 109 6.75 2.60 10.49
C GLU A 109 6.96 3.29 9.14
N PHE A 110 6.84 2.55 8.03
CA PHE A 110 6.95 3.11 6.70
C PHE A 110 5.88 4.16 6.42
N ARG A 111 4.62 3.88 6.77
CA ARG A 111 3.53 4.84 6.61
C ARG A 111 3.69 6.06 7.51
N ALA A 112 4.20 5.90 8.74
CA ALA A 112 4.51 7.03 9.61
C ALA A 112 5.51 7.98 8.95
N ARG A 113 6.58 7.44 8.35
CA ARG A 113 7.58 8.25 7.62
C ARG A 113 7.01 8.96 6.39
N LEU A 114 6.13 8.29 5.64
CA LEU A 114 5.46 8.91 4.49
C LEU A 114 4.63 10.12 4.92
N VAL A 115 3.88 10.00 6.02
CA VAL A 115 3.05 11.09 6.56
C VAL A 115 3.91 12.22 7.11
N GLU A 116 4.97 11.90 7.86
CA GLU A 116 5.90 12.91 8.40
C GLU A 116 6.58 13.73 7.30
N ALA A 117 6.79 13.14 6.13
CA ALA A 117 7.42 13.77 4.97
C ALA A 117 6.43 14.32 3.92
N ASP A 118 5.12 14.25 4.17
CA ASP A 118 4.07 14.68 3.21
C ASP A 118 4.20 14.01 1.82
N ALA A 119 4.65 12.75 1.80
CA ALA A 119 4.98 11.99 0.59
C ALA A 119 3.90 10.96 0.18
N ASP A 120 2.81 10.88 0.94
CA ASP A 120 1.66 10.00 0.66
C ASP A 120 0.99 10.34 -0.68
N ARG A 121 0.90 11.63 -1.02
CA ARG A 121 0.35 12.09 -2.29
C ARG A 121 1.18 11.63 -3.49
N ALA A 122 2.51 11.71 -3.38
CA ALA A 122 3.43 11.29 -4.43
C ALA A 122 3.27 9.78 -4.73
N LEU A 123 3.07 8.96 -3.70
CA LEU A 123 2.81 7.52 -3.86
C LEU A 123 1.53 7.26 -4.68
N PHE A 124 0.45 7.98 -4.38
CA PHE A 124 -0.80 7.85 -5.13
C PHE A 124 -0.67 8.33 -6.58
N ASP A 125 -0.06 9.50 -6.78
CA ASP A 125 0.10 10.10 -8.09
C ASP A 125 1.00 9.24 -9.01
N ALA A 126 2.00 8.54 -8.47
CA ALA A 126 2.79 7.57 -9.21
C ALA A 126 1.95 6.41 -9.76
N VAL A 127 1.05 5.84 -8.94
CA VAL A 127 0.14 4.76 -9.38
C VAL A 127 -0.82 5.27 -10.46
N VAL A 128 -1.39 6.47 -10.27
CA VAL A 128 -2.30 7.09 -11.25
C VAL A 128 -1.57 7.36 -12.57
N THR A 129 -0.34 7.86 -12.51
CA THR A 129 0.49 8.12 -13.69
C THR A 129 0.75 6.82 -14.46
N ALA A 130 1.24 5.78 -13.78
CA ALA A 130 1.46 4.47 -14.40
C ALA A 130 0.16 3.89 -15.00
N ALA A 131 -0.97 4.05 -14.32
CA ALA A 131 -2.26 3.60 -14.84
C ALA A 131 -2.73 4.42 -16.07
N GLY A 132 -2.41 5.71 -16.12
CA GLY A 132 -2.65 6.57 -17.28
C GLY A 132 -1.80 6.17 -18.47
N GLU A 133 -0.50 5.92 -18.26
CA GLU A 133 0.44 5.44 -19.28
C GLU A 133 0.05 4.07 -19.83
N ALA A 134 -0.44 3.18 -18.96
CA ALA A 134 -1.01 1.89 -19.36
C ALA A 134 -2.40 2.00 -20.04
N GLY A 135 -2.95 3.21 -20.20
CA GLY A 135 -4.24 3.45 -20.84
C GLY A 135 -5.45 3.00 -20.03
N LEU A 136 -5.28 2.68 -18.75
CA LEU A 136 -6.36 2.29 -17.82
C LEU A 136 -7.17 3.50 -17.36
N VAL A 137 -6.52 4.66 -17.26
CA VAL A 137 -7.15 5.94 -16.92
C VAL A 137 -7.15 6.83 -18.15
N LYS A 138 -8.34 7.23 -18.62
CA LYS A 138 -8.50 8.14 -19.76
C LYS A 138 -8.67 9.57 -19.28
N ALA A 139 -7.91 10.49 -19.84
CA ALA A 139 -8.18 11.91 -19.65
C ALA A 139 -9.55 12.28 -20.28
N GLY A 140 -10.35 13.07 -19.55
CA GLY A 140 -11.39 13.88 -20.20
C GLY A 140 -12.81 13.31 -20.23
N LYS A 141 -13.38 12.87 -19.10
CA LYS A 141 -14.82 13.04 -18.87
C LYS A 141 -15.03 13.87 -17.63
N ARG A 142 -15.86 14.92 -17.74
CA ARG A 142 -16.35 15.69 -16.59
C ARG A 142 -17.12 14.71 -15.70
N GLN A 143 -16.47 14.21 -14.67
CA GLN A 143 -17.07 13.29 -13.71
C GLN A 143 -18.15 14.09 -12.97
N ARG A 144 -19.41 13.83 -13.31
CA ARG A 144 -20.54 14.34 -12.54
C ARG A 144 -20.71 13.42 -11.35
N THR A 145 -19.94 13.68 -10.32
CA THR A 145 -20.16 13.09 -9.01
C THR A 145 -21.34 13.85 -8.39
N ASP A 146 -22.45 13.16 -8.16
CA ASP A 146 -23.62 13.67 -7.44
C ASP A 146 -23.40 13.66 -5.91
N ALA A 147 -22.30 13.05 -5.46
CA ALA A 147 -21.78 13.21 -4.12
C ALA A 147 -21.09 14.58 -3.99
N THR A 148 -21.59 15.42 -3.06
CA THR A 148 -20.80 16.52 -2.50
C THR A 148 -19.50 15.93 -1.99
N HIS A 149 -18.36 16.38 -2.52
CA HIS A 149 -17.05 15.98 -2.01
C HIS A 149 -16.88 16.58 -0.61
N VAL A 150 -17.28 15.82 0.41
CA VAL A 150 -17.03 16.14 1.81
C VAL A 150 -15.69 15.50 2.17
N LEU A 151 -14.64 16.33 2.27
CA LEU A 151 -13.40 15.93 2.91
C LEU A 151 -13.70 15.74 4.40
N ALA A 152 -13.93 14.51 4.81
CA ALA A 152 -14.06 14.14 6.21
C ALA A 152 -12.96 13.13 6.54
N ALA A 153 -12.32 13.30 7.69
CA ALA A 153 -11.44 12.28 8.26
C ALA A 153 -12.32 11.12 8.77
N THR A 154 -12.93 10.37 7.85
CA THR A 154 -13.79 9.23 8.16
C THR A 154 -12.92 7.99 8.33
N ARG A 155 -12.94 7.43 9.52
CA ARG A 155 -12.40 6.10 9.81
C ARG A 155 -13.58 5.13 9.86
N ASP A 156 -13.51 4.03 9.13
CA ASP A 156 -14.43 2.91 9.34
C ASP A 156 -14.17 2.33 10.72
N LEU A 157 -15.04 2.66 11.67
CA LEU A 157 -14.95 2.17 13.03
C LEU A 157 -15.29 0.68 13.05
N ASN A 158 -14.41 -0.12 13.64
CA ASN A 158 -14.78 -1.49 13.97
C ASN A 158 -15.90 -1.47 15.04
N ARG A 159 -16.59 -2.60 15.24
CA ARG A 159 -17.71 -2.67 16.20
C ARG A 159 -17.36 -2.18 17.61
N LEU A 160 -16.14 -2.44 18.08
CA LEU A 160 -15.67 -2.02 19.40
C LEU A 160 -15.47 -0.51 19.44
N GLU A 161 -14.78 0.04 18.46
CA GLU A 161 -14.58 1.48 18.30
C GLU A 161 -15.92 2.21 18.17
N PHE A 162 -16.88 1.64 17.45
CA PHE A 162 -18.22 2.21 17.33
C PHE A 162 -18.93 2.31 18.68
N VAL A 163 -18.86 1.26 19.51
CA VAL A 163 -19.42 1.28 20.87
C VAL A 163 -18.70 2.31 21.75
N VAL A 164 -17.37 2.36 21.69
CA VAL A 164 -16.57 3.32 22.46
C VAL A 164 -16.91 4.76 22.08
N GLU A 165 -16.94 5.06 20.78
CA GLU A 165 -17.26 6.40 20.28
C GLU A 165 -18.71 6.78 20.56
N THR A 166 -19.66 5.84 20.45
CA THR A 166 -21.06 6.08 20.84
C THR A 166 -21.18 6.40 22.33
N LEU A 167 -20.48 5.67 23.19
CA LEU A 167 -20.50 5.91 24.63
C LEU A 167 -19.85 7.27 24.96
N ARG A 168 -18.70 7.57 24.36
CA ARG A 168 -18.01 8.87 24.51
C ARG A 168 -18.93 10.02 24.12
N ALA A 169 -19.58 9.94 22.96
CA ALA A 169 -20.50 10.96 22.48
C ALA A 169 -21.70 11.13 23.43
N ALA A 170 -22.33 10.03 23.86
CA ALA A 170 -23.46 10.07 24.79
C ALA A 170 -23.07 10.67 26.15
N LEU A 171 -21.89 10.34 26.68
CA LEU A 171 -21.41 10.90 27.94
C LEU A 171 -21.12 12.40 27.84
N ASN A 172 -20.57 12.86 26.71
CA ASN A 172 -20.35 14.29 26.48
C ASN A 172 -21.67 15.07 26.41
N GLU A 173 -22.67 14.54 25.71
CA GLU A 173 -24.02 15.16 25.67
C GLU A 173 -24.66 15.23 27.06
N VAL A 174 -24.52 14.17 27.87
CA VAL A 174 -25.00 14.17 29.25
C VAL A 174 -24.25 15.19 30.10
N ALA A 175 -22.93 15.33 29.93
CA ALA A 175 -22.13 16.30 30.65
C ALA A 175 -22.52 17.74 30.30
N GLU A 176 -22.73 18.05 29.01
CA GLU A 176 -23.21 19.37 28.58
C GLU A 176 -24.62 19.68 29.11
N ALA A 177 -25.52 18.70 29.10
CA ALA A 177 -26.89 18.87 29.59
C ALA A 177 -26.98 19.00 31.11
N ALA A 178 -26.03 18.41 31.86
CA ALA A 178 -25.99 18.51 33.31
C ALA A 178 -25.56 19.89 33.81
N GLY A 179 -24.79 20.64 32.99
CA GLY A 179 -24.07 21.84 33.44
C GLY A 179 -22.97 21.49 34.45
N ASP A 180 -21.87 22.24 34.45
CA ASP A 180 -20.80 22.07 35.45
C ASP A 180 -21.32 22.16 36.90
#